data_AF-A0A1V2PJY3-F1
#
_entry.id   AF-A0A1V2PJY3-F1
#
_cell.length_a   1.000
_cell.length_b   1.000
_cell.length_c   1.000
_cell.angle_alpha   90.00
_cell.angle_beta   90.00
_cell.angle_gamma   90.00
#
_symmetry.space_group_name_H-M   'P 1'
#
loop_
_entity.id
_entity.type
_entity.pdbx_description
1 polymer ?
#
loop_
_entity_poly.entity_id
_entity_poly.type
_entity_poly.pdbx_seq_one_letter_code
_entity_poly.pdbx_strand_id
1 'polypeptide(L)'
;MTTTDLDFGAPPFYCPIPPAIHPAVDEVRRQAIEWIDQTGLCRTERDRMRAIATNSAEFYGRFSPSAPVDGLLVAVLWVYWGFLFDDACCDSGPLSADPAKFVAIAASCTGR
;
A
#
# COMPACT_ATOMS: atom_id res chain seq x y z
N MET A 1 -28.37 9.22 -9.60
CA MET A 1 -28.34 8.26 -8.48
C MET A 1 -27.25 8.75 -7.55
N THR A 2 -27.61 9.58 -6.58
CA THR A 2 -26.70 10.20 -5.61
C THR A 2 -26.41 9.18 -4.52
N THR A 3 -25.15 8.74 -4.44
CA THR A 3 -24.67 7.91 -3.33
C THR A 3 -24.69 8.79 -2.08
N THR A 4 -25.53 8.42 -1.12
CA THR A 4 -25.57 9.04 0.20
C THR A 4 -24.29 8.66 0.93
N ASP A 5 -23.37 9.61 1.11
CA ASP A 5 -22.24 9.47 2.02
C ASP A 5 -22.80 9.30 3.44
N LEU A 6 -22.71 8.07 3.96
CA LEU A 6 -22.97 7.81 5.39
C LEU A 6 -21.77 8.33 6.17
N ASP A 7 -21.85 9.58 6.62
CA ASP A 7 -20.94 10.13 7.62
C ASP A 7 -21.25 9.48 8.97
N PHE A 8 -20.43 8.51 9.36
CA PHE A 8 -20.56 7.79 10.63
C PHE A 8 -20.14 8.63 11.85
N GLY A 9 -19.87 9.93 11.70
CA GLY A 9 -19.73 10.86 12.83
C GLY A 9 -18.60 10.49 13.81
N ALA A 10 -17.49 9.95 13.29
CA ALA A 10 -16.35 9.64 14.12
C ALA A 10 -15.83 10.93 14.78
N PRO A 11 -15.61 10.95 16.11
CA PRO A 11 -15.05 12.12 16.77
C PRO A 11 -13.64 12.39 16.24
N PRO A 12 -13.18 13.65 16.23
CA PRO A 12 -11.82 13.95 15.80
C PRO A 12 -10.80 13.20 16.68
N PHE A 13 -9.81 12.59 16.04
CA PHE A 13 -8.71 11.94 16.75
C PHE A 13 -7.69 12.99 17.23
N TYR A 14 -7.44 13.04 18.53
CA TYR A 14 -6.38 13.87 19.09
C TYR A 14 -5.00 13.30 18.69
N CYS A 15 -4.22 14.10 17.95
CA CYS A 15 -2.85 13.77 17.57
C CYS A 15 -1.95 15.00 17.75
N PRO A 16 -1.13 15.09 18.81
CA PRO A 16 -0.28 16.24 19.10
C PRO A 16 1.02 16.24 18.29
N ILE A 17 1.03 15.58 17.13
CA ILE A 17 2.18 15.49 16.24
C ILE A 17 1.87 16.38 15.02
N PRO A 18 2.67 17.43 14.74
CA PRO A 18 2.47 18.26 13.56
C PRO A 18 2.55 17.44 12.27
N PRO A 19 1.65 17.66 11.30
CA PRO A 19 1.71 16.96 10.03
C PRO A 19 2.91 17.44 9.21
N ALA A 20 3.60 16.50 8.58
CA ALA A 20 4.63 16.76 7.59
C ALA A 20 4.48 15.78 6.42
N ILE A 21 5.00 16.15 5.25
CA ILE A 21 5.01 15.30 4.07
C ILE A 21 6.29 15.55 3.28
N HIS A 22 6.87 14.50 2.71
CA HIS A 22 8.07 14.63 1.90
C HIS A 22 7.76 15.47 0.62
N PRO A 23 8.61 16.44 0.25
CA PRO A 23 8.37 17.32 -0.92
C PRO A 23 8.44 16.60 -2.28
N ALA A 24 8.76 15.31 -2.31
CA ALA A 24 8.97 14.52 -3.53
C ALA A 24 7.94 13.39 -3.65
N VAL A 25 6.86 13.42 -2.83
CA VAL A 25 5.82 12.38 -2.83
C VAL A 25 5.23 12.17 -4.22
N ASP A 26 4.97 13.24 -4.98
CA ASP A 26 4.37 13.11 -6.30
C ASP A 26 5.31 12.43 -7.31
N GLU A 27 6.61 12.73 -7.24
CA GLU A 27 7.61 12.07 -8.09
C GLU A 27 7.79 10.61 -7.70
N VAL A 28 7.88 10.31 -6.41
CA VAL A 28 7.94 8.93 -5.91
C VAL A 28 6.66 8.16 -6.27
N ARG A 29 5.49 8.79 -6.21
CA ARG A 29 4.21 8.19 -6.63
C ARG A 29 4.27 7.82 -8.10
N ARG A 30 4.74 8.72 -8.97
CA ARG A 30 4.87 8.46 -10.42
C ARG A 30 5.75 7.25 -10.69
N GLN A 31 6.93 7.20 -10.06
CA GLN A 31 7.88 6.08 -10.20
C GLN A 31 7.30 4.76 -9.65
N ALA A 32 6.57 4.83 -8.54
CA ALA A 32 5.92 3.65 -7.96
C ALA A 32 4.80 3.09 -8.84
N ILE A 33 3.99 3.94 -9.48
CA ILE A 33 2.96 3.50 -10.43
C ILE A 33 3.59 2.84 -11.64
N GLU A 34 4.66 3.44 -12.18
CA GLU A 34 5.43 2.85 -13.29
C GLU A 34 6.00 1.47 -12.91
N TRP A 35 6.52 1.32 -11.69
CA TRP A 35 6.97 0.03 -11.18
C TRP A 35 5.83 -0.99 -11.04
N ILE A 36 4.67 -0.60 -10.51
CA ILE A 36 3.48 -1.48 -10.40
C ILE A 36 3.12 -2.04 -11.78
N ASP A 37 3.09 -1.17 -12.80
CA ASP A 37 2.72 -1.53 -14.17
C ASP A 37 3.70 -2.53 -14.81
N GLN A 38 4.96 -2.54 -14.36
CA GLN A 38 6.02 -3.41 -14.88
C GLN A 38 6.13 -4.76 -14.15
N THR A 39 5.70 -4.84 -12.89
CA THR A 39 5.94 -6.02 -12.03
C THR A 39 5.03 -7.21 -12.30
N GLY A 40 3.87 -6.98 -12.92
CA GLY A 40 2.82 -8.00 -13.07
C GLY A 40 2.15 -8.44 -11.76
N LEU A 41 2.31 -7.67 -10.66
CA LEU A 41 1.68 -7.95 -9.37
C LEU A 41 0.15 -7.81 -9.43
N CYS A 42 -0.34 -6.88 -10.24
CA CYS A 42 -1.77 -6.67 -10.47
C CYS A 42 -2.27 -7.61 -11.57
N ARG A 43 -3.22 -8.49 -11.26
CA ARG A 43 -3.78 -9.46 -12.23
C ARG A 43 -4.84 -8.82 -13.14
N THR A 44 -5.49 -7.79 -12.65
CA THR A 44 -6.55 -7.06 -13.34
C THR A 44 -6.37 -5.55 -13.21
N GLU A 45 -7.01 -4.79 -14.10
CA GLU A 45 -7.07 -3.33 -13.97
C GLU A 45 -7.71 -2.89 -12.64
N ARG A 46 -8.63 -3.71 -12.10
CA ARG A 46 -9.24 -3.44 -10.80
C ARG A 46 -8.21 -3.53 -9.66
N ASP A 47 -7.32 -4.52 -9.69
CA ASP A 47 -6.25 -4.67 -8.70
C ASP A 47 -5.31 -3.47 -8.77
N ARG A 48 -4.96 -3.05 -10.00
CA ARG A 48 -4.15 -1.87 -10.26
C ARG A 48 -4.79 -0.60 -9.69
N MET A 49 -6.07 -0.35 -10.00
CA MET A 49 -6.78 0.81 -9.46
C MET A 49 -6.84 0.79 -7.94
N ARG A 50 -7.09 -0.37 -7.32
CA ARG A 50 -7.08 -0.51 -5.85
C ARG A 50 -5.71 -0.23 -5.27
N ALA A 51 -4.65 -0.77 -5.88
CA ALA A 51 -3.28 -0.51 -5.46
C ALA A 51 -2.97 0.98 -5.48
N ILE A 52 -3.26 1.69 -6.58
CA ILE A 52 -3.05 3.13 -6.70
C ILE A 52 -3.87 3.89 -5.64
N ALA A 53 -5.11 3.47 -5.41
CA ALA A 53 -6.03 4.10 -4.45
C ALA A 53 -5.58 3.96 -2.98
N THR A 54 -4.65 3.05 -2.65
CA THR A 54 -4.02 3.03 -1.31
C THR A 54 -3.26 4.31 -0.99
N ASN A 55 -2.87 5.09 -2.01
CA ASN A 55 -2.07 6.30 -1.90
C ASN A 55 -0.80 6.10 -1.03
N SER A 56 -0.16 4.92 -1.20
CA SER A 56 0.98 4.48 -0.39
C SER A 56 2.17 5.45 -0.41
N ALA A 57 2.36 6.20 -1.51
CA ALA A 57 3.36 7.25 -1.60
C ALA A 57 3.13 8.40 -0.61
N GLU A 58 1.87 8.86 -0.48
CA GLU A 58 1.54 9.88 0.52
C GLU A 58 1.63 9.32 1.94
N PHE A 59 1.12 8.10 2.14
CA PHE A 59 1.19 7.41 3.43
C PHE A 59 2.63 7.39 3.95
N TYR A 60 3.58 6.84 3.17
CA TYR A 60 4.97 6.72 3.64
C TYR A 60 5.74 8.04 3.59
N GLY A 61 5.38 8.94 2.67
CA GLY A 61 5.91 10.30 2.63
C GLY A 61 5.62 11.11 3.89
N ARG A 62 4.55 10.76 4.64
CA ARG A 62 4.25 11.33 5.97
C ARG A 62 5.05 10.67 7.09
N PHE A 63 5.43 9.41 6.95
CA PHE A 63 6.30 8.71 7.92
C PHE A 63 7.74 9.21 7.85
N SER A 64 8.21 9.60 6.66
CA SER A 64 9.62 9.93 6.41
C SER A 64 9.78 11.23 5.60
N PRO A 65 9.31 12.38 6.13
CA PRO A 65 9.22 13.65 5.37
C PRO A 65 10.57 14.25 4.96
N SER A 66 11.68 13.72 5.46
CA SER A 66 13.04 14.23 5.23
C SER A 66 14.04 13.13 4.84
N ALA A 67 13.56 11.94 4.46
CA ALA A 67 14.42 10.86 3.99
C ALA A 67 15.09 11.21 2.64
N PRO A 68 16.19 10.52 2.27
CA PRO A 68 16.65 10.54 0.89
C PRO A 68 15.58 9.97 -0.05
N VAL A 69 15.41 10.58 -1.23
CA VAL A 69 14.36 10.22 -2.20
C VAL A 69 14.42 8.74 -2.58
N ASP A 70 15.61 8.19 -2.80
CA ASP A 70 15.78 6.77 -3.15
C ASP A 70 15.32 5.84 -2.02
N GLY A 71 15.57 6.23 -0.76
CA GLY A 71 15.11 5.48 0.41
C GLY A 71 13.60 5.56 0.57
N LEU A 72 13.01 6.73 0.32
CA LEU A 72 11.55 6.90 0.30
C LEU A 72 10.93 6.03 -0.79
N LEU A 73 11.49 6.00 -2.00
CA LEU A 73 10.99 5.18 -3.10
C LEU A 73 10.94 3.70 -2.70
N VAL A 74 12.05 3.14 -2.22
CA VAL A 74 12.11 1.72 -1.81
C VAL A 74 11.03 1.40 -0.78
N ALA A 75 10.85 2.27 0.20
CA ALA A 75 9.83 2.07 1.22
C ALA A 75 8.40 2.17 0.66
N VAL A 76 8.13 3.11 -0.25
CA VAL A 76 6.84 3.25 -0.92
C VAL A 76 6.52 2.02 -1.77
N LEU A 77 7.48 1.49 -2.53
CA LEU A 77 7.31 0.24 -3.29
C LEU A 77 6.96 -0.93 -2.37
N TRP A 78 7.64 -1.02 -1.22
CA TRP A 78 7.37 -2.06 -0.22
C TRP A 78 5.94 -1.95 0.35
N VAL A 79 5.43 -0.74 0.59
CA VAL A 79 4.05 -0.53 1.07
C VAL A 79 3.02 -0.92 0.00
N TYR A 80 3.22 -0.51 -1.26
CA TYR A 80 2.33 -0.92 -2.36
C TYR A 80 2.30 -2.44 -2.49
N TRP A 81 3.47 -3.09 -2.45
CA TRP A 81 3.57 -4.54 -2.44
C TRP A 81 2.86 -5.16 -1.22
N GLY A 82 3.02 -4.57 -0.04
CA GLY A 82 2.39 -5.05 1.20
C GLY A 82 0.86 -5.08 1.10
N PHE A 83 0.23 -4.00 0.64
CA PHE A 83 -1.22 -3.97 0.43
C PHE A 83 -1.69 -4.98 -0.63
N LEU A 84 -0.97 -5.08 -1.75
CA LEU A 84 -1.29 -6.05 -2.80
C LEU A 84 -1.19 -7.49 -2.30
N PHE A 85 -0.15 -7.80 -1.53
CA PHE A 85 0.06 -9.11 -0.94
C PHE A 85 -1.03 -9.44 0.09
N ASP A 86 -1.36 -8.48 0.96
CA ASP A 86 -2.37 -8.63 2.00
C ASP A 86 -3.76 -8.92 1.41
N ASP A 87 -4.22 -8.11 0.45
CA ASP A 87 -5.49 -8.34 -0.27
C ASP A 87 -5.52 -9.73 -0.94
N ALA A 88 -4.41 -10.14 -1.57
CA ALA A 88 -4.35 -11.37 -2.37
C ALA A 88 -4.14 -12.65 -1.54
N CYS A 89 -3.43 -12.58 -0.43
CA CYS A 89 -2.94 -13.75 0.31
C CYS A 89 -3.46 -13.82 1.75
N CYS A 90 -3.73 -12.69 2.41
CA CYS A 90 -4.10 -12.65 3.83
C CYS A 90 -5.60 -12.53 4.03
N ASP A 91 -6.29 -11.66 3.27
CA ASP A 91 -7.67 -11.28 3.56
C ASP A 91 -8.69 -11.94 2.64
N SER A 92 -8.49 -11.88 1.32
CA SER A 92 -9.54 -12.24 0.35
C SER A 92 -9.23 -13.48 -0.51
N GLY A 93 -8.02 -14.02 -0.43
CA GLY A 93 -7.57 -15.17 -1.23
C GLY A 93 -7.89 -16.54 -0.61
N PRO A 94 -7.73 -17.66 -1.34
CA PRO A 94 -7.94 -19.01 -0.82
C PRO A 94 -7.06 -19.38 0.40
N LEU A 95 -6.01 -18.60 0.64
CA LEU A 95 -5.09 -18.76 1.76
C LEU A 95 -5.60 -18.09 3.04
N SER A 96 -6.52 -17.12 2.95
CA SER A 96 -7.02 -16.37 4.11
C SER A 96 -7.74 -17.25 5.12
N ALA A 97 -8.38 -18.33 4.64
CA ALA A 97 -9.08 -19.30 5.47
C ALA A 97 -8.23 -20.54 5.84
N ASP A 98 -6.97 -20.63 5.37
CA ASP A 98 -6.11 -21.80 5.56
C ASP A 98 -4.70 -21.40 6.01
N PRO A 99 -4.50 -21.20 7.32
CA PRO A 99 -3.22 -20.73 7.86
C PRO A 99 -2.07 -21.72 7.60
N ALA A 100 -2.34 -23.03 7.46
CA ALA A 100 -1.31 -24.01 7.16
C ALA A 100 -0.74 -23.81 5.74
N LYS A 101 -1.61 -23.55 4.75
CA LYS A 101 -1.16 -23.24 3.39
C LYS A 101 -0.52 -21.86 3.28
N PHE A 102 -1.01 -20.89 4.04
CA PHE A 102 -0.39 -19.56 4.10
C PHE A 102 1.07 -19.64 4.57
N VAL A 103 1.34 -20.38 5.66
CA VAL A 103 2.70 -20.57 6.20
C VAL A 103 3.65 -21.16 5.16
N ALA A 104 3.20 -22.12 4.34
CA ALA A 104 4.04 -22.70 3.29
C ALA A 104 4.49 -21.65 2.26
N ILE A 105 3.62 -20.70 1.89
CA ILE A 105 3.98 -19.63 0.95
C ILE A 105 4.85 -18.57 1.63
N ALA A 106 4.48 -18.12 2.83
CA ALA A 106 5.24 -17.12 3.56
C ALA A 106 6.67 -17.58 3.90
N ALA A 107 6.84 -18.85 4.27
CA ALA A 107 8.15 -19.45 4.55
C ALA A 107 8.97 -19.73 3.29
N SER A 108 8.36 -19.77 2.09
CA SER A 108 9.10 -19.98 0.84
C SER A 108 9.93 -18.76 0.41
N CYS A 109 9.64 -17.58 0.95
CA CYS A 109 10.40 -16.35 0.71
C CYS A 109 11.72 -16.27 1.51
N THR A 110 11.97 -17.15 2.48
CA THR A 110 13.19 -17.15 3.30
C THR A 110 14.28 -18.12 2.82
N GLY A 111 14.12 -18.73 1.64
CA GLY A 111 15.09 -19.69 1.11
C GLY A 111 15.28 -19.59 -0.40
N ARG A 112 16.21 -18.75 -0.83
CA ARG A 112 17.08 -18.97 -1.99
C ARG A 112 18.48 -18.46 -1.70
#